data_AF-A0A7R7VES2-F1
#
_entry.id   AF-A0A7R7VES2-F1
#
_cell.length_a   1.000
_cell.length_b   1.000
_cell.length_c   1.000
_cell.angle_alpha   90.00
_cell.angle_beta   90.00
_cell.angle_gamma   90.00
#
_symmetry.space_group_name_H-M   'P 1'
#
loop_
_entity.id
_entity.type
_entity.pdbx_description
1 polymer ?
#
loop_
_entity_poly.entity_id
_entity_poly.type
_entity_poly.pdbx_seq_one_letter_code
_entity_poly.pdbx_strand_id
1 'polypeptide(L)'
;MAHFEKLNAQRTFTDNTIAVGMTLEWLRDDDSISIYNVASVGFSQDNIPLALRPTPLQRTKPHHPWIDCFPFPQIQDNLIAVEDKFDESELCSDLMAFWDTRNSGTTPLVWGFPWDSNNWEVMEGF
;
A
#
# COMPACT_ATOMS: atom_id res chain seq x y z
N MET A 1 0.66 8.62 27.71
CA MET A 1 1.21 9.30 26.52
C MET A 1 1.82 8.24 25.63
N ALA A 2 1.18 7.91 24.50
CA ALA A 2 1.79 7.04 23.51
C ALA A 2 2.88 7.84 22.78
N HIS A 3 4.07 7.27 22.69
CA HIS A 3 5.20 7.85 21.95
C HIS A 3 5.00 7.49 20.47
N PHE A 4 4.73 8.47 19.62
CA PHE A 4 4.61 8.26 18.18
C PHE A 4 5.99 8.42 17.54
N GLU A 5 6.59 7.32 17.08
CA GLU A 5 7.81 7.37 16.27
C GLU A 5 7.47 7.92 14.87
N LYS A 6 8.36 8.76 14.34
CA LYS A 6 8.29 9.28 12.97
C LYS A 6 8.83 8.23 12.01
N LEU A 7 8.01 7.78 11.06
CA LEU A 7 8.36 6.78 10.06
C LEU A 7 8.37 7.40 8.66
N ASN A 8 9.32 6.96 7.84
CA ASN A 8 9.33 7.28 6.42
C ASN A 8 8.45 6.28 5.66
N ALA A 9 7.88 6.74 4.55
CA ALA A 9 7.01 5.98 3.66
C ALA A 9 7.43 4.54 3.34
N GLN A 10 8.73 4.28 3.15
CA GLN A 10 9.23 2.92 2.87
C GLN A 10 8.98 1.94 4.04
N ARG A 11 9.16 2.40 5.28
CA ARG A 11 8.94 1.56 6.47
C ARG A 11 7.45 1.29 6.65
N THR A 12 6.64 2.32 6.43
CA THR A 12 5.19 2.29 6.42
C THR A 12 4.61 1.30 5.40
N PHE A 13 5.17 1.20 4.18
CA PHE A 13 4.75 0.23 3.17
C PHE A 13 5.00 -1.21 3.60
N THR A 14 6.17 -1.45 4.21
CA THR A 14 6.52 -2.78 4.75
C THR A 14 5.55 -3.17 5.87
N ASP A 15 5.23 -2.24 6.76
CA ASP A 15 4.30 -2.47 7.87
C ASP A 15 2.87 -2.75 7.36
N ASN A 16 2.40 -2.02 6.34
CA ASN A 16 1.10 -2.28 5.71
C ASN A 16 1.07 -3.65 5.00
N THR A 17 2.16 -4.03 4.32
CA THR A 17 2.29 -5.36 3.67
C THR A 17 2.10 -6.49 4.68
N ILE A 18 2.78 -6.38 5.83
CA ILE A 18 2.72 -7.37 6.90
C ILE A 18 1.32 -7.37 7.54
N ALA A 19 0.71 -6.19 7.73
CA ALA A 19 -0.62 -6.06 8.31
C ALA A 19 -1.73 -6.68 7.43
N VAL A 20 -1.57 -6.67 6.11
CA VAL A 20 -2.44 -7.37 5.16
C VAL A 20 -2.24 -8.89 5.19
N GLY A 21 -1.10 -9.35 5.71
CA GLY A 21 -0.73 -10.77 5.78
C GLY A 21 0.12 -11.26 4.61
N MET A 22 0.81 -10.34 3.92
CA MET A 22 1.71 -10.63 2.80
C MET A 22 3.18 -10.53 3.22
N THR A 23 4.07 -11.07 2.38
CA THR A 23 5.52 -10.84 2.50
C THR A 23 5.97 -9.83 1.44
N LEU A 24 7.15 -9.23 1.62
CA LEU A 24 7.73 -8.32 0.61
C LEU A 24 8.03 -9.01 -0.72
N GLU A 25 8.08 -10.34 -0.77
CA GLU A 25 8.25 -11.10 -2.01
C GLU A 25 7.05 -10.90 -2.94
N TRP A 26 5.84 -10.78 -2.39
CA TRP A 26 4.62 -10.46 -3.14
C TRP A 26 4.66 -9.06 -3.75
N LEU A 27 5.49 -8.16 -3.24
CA LEU A 27 5.65 -6.84 -3.83
C LEU A 27 6.72 -6.80 -4.92
N ARG A 28 7.57 -7.82 -5.00
CA ARG A 28 8.73 -7.88 -5.90
C ARG A 28 8.50 -8.77 -7.12
N ASP A 29 7.47 -9.61 -7.07
CA ASP A 29 7.11 -10.52 -8.14
C ASP A 29 6.05 -9.85 -9.01
N ASP A 30 6.46 -9.46 -10.23
CA ASP A 30 5.62 -8.73 -11.19
C ASP A 30 4.36 -9.52 -11.59
N ASP A 31 4.38 -10.85 -11.49
CA ASP A 31 3.25 -11.72 -11.82
C ASP A 31 2.37 -12.06 -10.60
N SER A 32 2.66 -11.46 -9.44
CA SER A 32 1.89 -11.71 -8.22
C SER A 32 0.50 -11.10 -8.28
N ILE A 33 -0.47 -11.84 -7.74
CA ILE A 33 -1.87 -11.40 -7.66
C ILE A 33 -2.22 -11.14 -6.20
N SER A 34 -2.93 -10.05 -5.94
CA SER A 34 -3.39 -9.63 -4.61
C SER A 34 -3.98 -10.79 -3.82
N ILE A 35 -3.61 -10.86 -2.53
CA ILE A 35 -4.13 -11.85 -1.58
C ILE A 35 -5.66 -11.84 -1.54
N TYR A 36 -6.30 -10.72 -1.84
CA TYR A 36 -7.76 -10.61 -1.88
C TYR A 36 -8.41 -11.37 -3.04
N ASN A 37 -7.66 -11.70 -4.08
CA ASN A 37 -8.11 -12.45 -5.24
C ASN A 37 -7.61 -13.91 -5.25
N VAL A 38 -6.51 -14.21 -4.55
CA VAL A 38 -5.96 -15.59 -4.46
C VAL A 38 -6.27 -16.31 -3.14
N ALA A 39 -6.82 -15.60 -2.14
CA ALA A 39 -7.13 -16.14 -0.83
C ALA A 39 -7.96 -17.44 -0.91
N SER A 40 -7.39 -18.52 -0.38
CA SER A 40 -8.03 -19.82 -0.25
C SER A 40 -8.77 -19.95 1.08
N VAL A 41 -9.38 -21.12 1.30
CA VAL A 41 -10.10 -21.46 2.54
C VAL A 41 -9.17 -21.25 3.75
N GLY A 42 -9.48 -20.27 4.60
CA GLY A 42 -8.71 -19.95 5.81
C GLY A 42 -8.14 -18.53 5.88
N PHE A 43 -8.16 -17.77 4.78
CA PHE A 43 -7.88 -16.34 4.83
C PHE A 43 -8.95 -15.61 5.67
N SER A 44 -8.53 -14.96 6.75
CA SER A 44 -9.40 -14.11 7.57
C SER A 44 -8.92 -12.66 7.53
N GLN A 45 -9.88 -11.76 7.35
CA GLN A 45 -9.66 -10.32 7.38
C GLN A 45 -9.78 -9.73 8.78
N ASP A 46 -10.06 -10.57 9.79
CA ASP A 46 -10.28 -10.11 11.16
C ASP A 46 -9.04 -9.43 11.73
N ASN A 47 -7.86 -9.88 11.29
CA ASN A 47 -6.56 -9.34 11.69
C ASN A 47 -6.08 -8.18 10.81
N ILE A 48 -6.77 -7.87 9.71
CA ILE A 48 -6.40 -6.77 8.81
C ILE A 48 -7.02 -5.47 9.34
N PRO A 49 -6.22 -4.41 9.53
CA PRO A 49 -6.73 -3.10 9.91
C PRO A 49 -7.83 -2.62 8.97
N LEU A 50 -8.87 -1.98 9.49
CA LEU A 50 -10.06 -1.59 8.71
C LEU A 50 -9.74 -0.80 7.45
N ALA A 51 -8.77 0.10 7.51
CA ALA A 51 -8.35 0.93 6.39
C ALA A 51 -7.57 0.18 5.29
N LEU A 52 -7.06 -1.01 5.60
CA LEU A 52 -6.40 -1.92 4.66
C LEU A 52 -7.31 -3.10 4.30
N ARG A 53 -8.59 -3.11 4.70
CA ARG A 53 -9.51 -4.17 4.25
C ARG A 53 -9.92 -3.90 2.81
N PRO A 54 -10.09 -4.95 2.00
CA PRO A 54 -10.33 -4.76 0.58
C PRO A 54 -11.71 -4.16 0.31
N THR A 55 -11.73 -3.22 -0.62
CA THR A 55 -12.94 -2.69 -1.25
C THR A 55 -13.66 -3.77 -2.05
N PRO A 56 -14.93 -3.54 -2.45
CA PRO A 56 -15.61 -4.41 -3.39
C PRO A 56 -14.87 -4.58 -4.72
N LEU A 57 -14.21 -3.52 -5.22
CA LEU A 57 -13.47 -3.57 -6.48
C LEU A 57 -12.22 -4.47 -6.35
N GLN A 58 -11.43 -4.29 -5.29
CA GLN A 58 -10.25 -5.12 -5.00
C GLN A 58 -10.56 -6.62 -4.93
N ARG A 59 -11.76 -7.01 -4.48
CA ARG A 59 -12.17 -8.43 -4.40
C ARG A 59 -12.57 -9.03 -5.75
N THR A 60 -12.84 -8.20 -6.74
CA THR A 60 -13.47 -8.62 -8.00
C THR A 60 -12.57 -8.44 -9.20
N LYS A 61 -11.58 -7.55 -9.12
CA LYS A 61 -10.58 -7.34 -10.15
C LYS A 61 -9.22 -7.85 -9.66
N PRO A 62 -8.64 -8.89 -10.28
CA PRO A 62 -7.24 -9.27 -10.05
C PRO A 62 -6.32 -8.09 -10.36
N HIS A 63 -5.39 -7.82 -9.46
CA HIS A 63 -4.44 -6.71 -9.53
C HIS A 63 -3.19 -7.07 -8.71
N HIS A 64 -2.08 -6.35 -8.89
CA HIS A 64 -0.86 -6.62 -8.15
C HIS A 64 -0.93 -6.11 -6.69
N PRO A 65 -0.40 -6.88 -5.72
CA PRO A 65 -0.38 -6.57 -4.29
C PRO A 65 0.14 -5.20 -3.84
N TRP A 66 0.94 -4.48 -4.64
CA TRP A 66 1.52 -3.19 -4.23
C TRP A 66 0.44 -2.12 -4.01
N ILE A 67 -0.70 -2.24 -4.70
CA ILE A 67 -1.85 -1.36 -4.53
C ILE A 67 -2.49 -1.54 -3.14
N ASP A 68 -2.46 -2.75 -2.58
CA ASP A 68 -3.09 -3.05 -1.28
C ASP A 68 -2.37 -2.38 -0.10
N CYS A 69 -1.15 -1.88 -0.32
CA CYS A 69 -0.33 -1.26 0.71
C CYS A 69 -0.69 0.22 0.96
N PHE A 70 -1.52 0.84 0.13
CA PHE A 70 -2.03 2.19 0.36
C PHE A 70 -3.19 2.18 1.36
N PRO A 71 -3.16 2.96 2.46
CA PRO A 71 -4.27 3.05 3.40
C PRO A 71 -5.38 4.01 2.95
N PHE A 72 -5.58 4.11 1.63
CA PHE A 72 -6.50 5.04 1.00
C PHE A 72 -7.37 4.29 -0.02
N PRO A 73 -8.53 3.77 0.39
CA PRO A 73 -9.39 2.94 -0.47
C PRO A 73 -9.72 3.57 -1.83
N GLN A 74 -9.91 4.90 -1.87
CA GLN A 74 -10.17 5.61 -3.11
C GLN A 74 -8.96 5.62 -4.07
N ILE A 75 -7.74 5.73 -3.54
CA ILE A 75 -6.52 5.66 -4.38
C ILE A 75 -6.38 4.25 -4.94
N GLN A 76 -6.63 3.22 -4.11
CA GLN A 76 -6.57 1.82 -4.53
C GLN A 76 -7.55 1.55 -5.68
N ASP A 77 -8.81 1.93 -5.50
CA ASP A 77 -9.84 1.72 -6.51
C ASP A 77 -9.54 2.48 -7.82
N ASN A 78 -8.99 3.70 -7.71
CA ASN A 78 -8.58 4.47 -8.87
C ASN A 78 -7.44 3.80 -9.64
N LEU A 79 -6.41 3.32 -8.94
CA LEU A 79 -5.27 2.62 -9.56
C LEU A 79 -5.75 1.36 -10.28
N ILE A 80 -6.56 0.54 -9.62
CA ILE A 80 -7.16 -0.68 -10.20
C ILE A 80 -8.05 -0.35 -11.41
N ALA A 81 -8.78 0.75 -11.37
CA ALA A 81 -9.63 1.17 -12.50
C ALA A 81 -8.83 1.63 -13.73
N VAL A 82 -7.56 2.00 -13.57
CA VAL A 82 -6.71 2.50 -14.67
C VAL A 82 -5.49 1.64 -14.95
N GLU A 83 -5.29 0.53 -14.24
CA GLU A 83 -4.12 -0.34 -14.40
C GLU A 83 -3.94 -0.83 -15.84
N ASP A 84 -5.03 -1.13 -16.55
CA ASP A 84 -5.00 -1.55 -17.97
C ASP A 84 -4.56 -0.45 -18.96
N LYS A 85 -4.34 0.78 -18.47
CA LYS A 85 -4.00 1.96 -19.28
C LYS A 85 -2.53 2.37 -19.16
N PHE A 86 -1.78 1.75 -18.26
CA PHE A 86 -0.38 2.07 -17.98
C PHE A 86 0.45 0.79 -17.95
N ASP A 87 1.76 0.92 -18.17
CA ASP A 87 2.68 -0.17 -17.83
C ASP A 87 2.74 -0.26 -16.31
N GLU A 88 2.23 -1.36 -15.76
CA GLU A 88 2.16 -1.58 -14.31
C GLU A 88 3.54 -1.53 -13.65
N SER A 89 4.57 -2.03 -14.32
CA SER A 89 5.94 -2.05 -13.80
C SER A 89 6.53 -0.64 -13.72
N GLU A 90 6.24 0.21 -14.71
CA GLU A 90 6.67 1.62 -14.75
C GLU A 90 5.92 2.44 -13.69
N LEU A 91 4.59 2.28 -13.60
CA LEU A 91 3.77 3.01 -12.63
C LEU A 91 4.08 2.59 -11.18
N CYS A 92 4.26 1.30 -10.93
CA CYS A 92 4.69 0.78 -9.63
C CYS A 92 6.07 1.34 -9.28
N SER A 93 7.05 1.27 -10.19
CA SER A 93 8.39 1.81 -9.97
C SER A 93 8.36 3.31 -9.69
N ASP A 94 7.63 4.10 -10.47
CA ASP A 94 7.55 5.56 -10.31
C ASP A 94 6.89 5.96 -9.00
N LEU A 95 5.80 5.27 -8.61
CA LEU A 95 5.15 5.52 -7.33
C LEU A 95 6.04 5.05 -6.18
N MET A 96 6.60 3.84 -6.23
CA MET A 96 7.51 3.34 -5.20
C MET A 96 8.78 4.20 -5.09
N ALA A 97 9.26 4.78 -6.18
CA ALA A 97 10.34 5.76 -6.21
C ALA A 97 9.92 7.12 -5.63
N PHE A 98 8.67 7.55 -5.83
CA PHE A 98 8.13 8.75 -5.18
C PHE A 98 8.07 8.60 -3.65
N TRP A 99 7.70 7.41 -3.18
CA TRP A 99 7.73 7.04 -1.76
C TRP A 99 9.13 6.63 -1.27
N ASP A 100 10.12 6.53 -2.18
CA ASP A 100 11.55 6.49 -1.85
C ASP A 100 12.03 7.91 -1.51
N THR A 101 11.91 8.23 -0.22
CA THR A 101 12.31 9.49 0.42
C THR A 101 13.78 9.91 0.19
N ARG A 102 14.58 9.08 -0.50
CA ARG A 102 15.97 9.40 -0.87
C ARG A 102 16.08 10.30 -2.11
N ASN A 103 15.02 10.44 -2.92
CA ASN A 103 15.11 11.10 -4.23
C ASN A 103 14.01 12.14 -4.54
N SER A 104 12.96 12.24 -3.73
CA SER A 104 11.89 13.22 -3.91
C SER A 104 12.07 14.42 -2.97
N GLY A 105 12.05 15.64 -3.51
CA GLY A 105 11.98 16.88 -2.73
C GLY A 105 10.63 17.05 -2.02
N THR A 106 9.91 15.97 -1.72
CA THR A 106 8.64 15.93 -1.02
C THR A 106 8.60 14.60 -0.29
N THR A 107 8.70 14.62 1.03
CA THR A 107 8.78 13.41 1.84
C THR A 107 7.46 13.20 2.58
N PRO A 108 6.73 12.11 2.26
CA PRO A 108 5.63 11.66 3.08
C PRO A 108 6.14 11.14 4.42
N LEU A 109 5.58 11.68 5.49
CA LEU A 109 5.87 11.34 6.87
C LEU A 109 4.64 10.68 7.48
N VAL A 110 4.90 9.62 8.25
CA VAL A 110 3.84 8.91 8.94
C VAL A 110 4.10 8.93 10.44
N TRP A 111 3.10 9.42 11.17
CA TRP A 111 3.12 9.51 12.63
C TRP A 111 2.35 8.35 13.24
N GLY A 112 3.02 7.38 13.85
CA GLY A 112 2.30 6.24 14.45
C GLY A 112 1.88 5.19 13.43
N PHE A 113 0.63 4.71 13.49
CA PHE A 113 0.22 3.54 12.71
C PHE A 113 0.01 3.87 11.23
N PRO A 114 0.64 3.11 10.30
CA PRO A 114 0.67 3.42 8.88
C PRO A 114 -0.64 3.14 8.15
N TRP A 115 -1.51 2.32 8.73
CA TRP A 115 -2.85 2.07 8.20
C TRP A 115 -3.87 3.14 8.58
N ASP A 116 -3.55 4.09 9.46
CA ASP A 116 -4.47 5.22 9.75
C ASP A 116 -4.14 6.37 8.79
N SER A 117 -5.11 6.74 7.94
CA SER A 117 -4.92 7.81 6.95
C SER A 117 -4.62 9.17 7.58
N ASN A 118 -5.06 9.43 8.82
CA ASN A 118 -4.80 10.70 9.52
C ASN A 118 -3.33 10.83 9.98
N ASN A 119 -2.58 9.73 9.95
CA ASN A 119 -1.19 9.73 10.36
C ASN A 119 -0.24 10.13 9.23
N TRP A 120 -0.74 10.33 8.00
CA TRP A 120 0.08 10.68 6.83
C TRP A 120 0.11 12.19 6.60
N GLU A 121 1.31 12.76 6.61
CA GLU A 121 1.57 14.16 6.26
C GLU A 121 2.52 14.21 5.07
N VAL A 122 2.23 15.04 4.08
CA VAL A 122 3.15 15.32 2.97
C VAL A 122 3.88 16.61 3.31
N MET A 123 5.21 16.54 3.45
CA MET A 123 6.04 17.74 3.60
C MET A 123 6.80 18.01 2.30
N GLU A 124 6.66 19.24 1.78
CA GLU A 124 7.55 19.75 0.74
C GLU A 124 8.96 19.89 1.32
N GLY A 125 9.94 19.35 0.59
CA GLY A 125 11.36 19.52 0.89
C GLY A 125 11.78 20.95 0.54
N PHE A 126 12.42 21.61 1.50
CA PHE A 126 13.05 22.92 1.31
C PHE A 126 14.41 22.79 0.62
#